data_AF-A0A7C7C8G2-F1
#
_entry.id   AF-A0A7C7C8G2-F1
#
_cell.length_a   1.000
_cell.length_b   1.000
_cell.length_c   1.000
_cell.angle_alpha   90.00
_cell.angle_beta   90.00
_cell.angle_gamma   90.00
#
_symmetry.space_group_name_H-M   'P 1'
#
loop_
_entity.id
_entity.type
_entity.pdbx_description
1 polymer ?
#
loop_
_entity_poly.entity_id
_entity_poly.type
_entity_poly.pdbx_seq_one_letter_code
_entity_poly.pdbx_strand_id
1 'polypeptide(L)'
;MENFNLMNLDLLTVDQLRNKVEKTWIEHIKLCQDNFMYFVKEVWPEFIYRKATKPSEWGHHQLIANEFTKISDQRKGRLIVNMPPRHTKSEFASVHFPAWLIGRNPKMKLMQISHNTELATRFGSKVRNLLASPEYGQIFGDVRLREDAKAKGKWETNHGGEYFAAGVGGAITGRGADLMIIDDP
;
A
#
# COMPACT_ATOMS: atom_id res chain seq x y z
N MET A 1 22.65 -8.17 7.20
CA MET A 1 22.61 -9.12 6.09
C MET A 1 23.24 -10.38 6.64
N GLU A 2 22.44 -11.39 6.98
CA GLU A 2 23.01 -12.71 7.27
C GLU A 2 23.69 -13.20 6.01
N ASN A 3 24.93 -13.67 6.14
CA ASN A 3 25.66 -14.31 5.06
C ASN A 3 24.83 -15.50 4.55
N PHE A 4 24.26 -15.36 3.36
CA PHE A 4 23.59 -16.45 2.66
C PHE A 4 24.63 -17.53 2.37
N ASN A 5 24.66 -18.58 3.17
CA ASN A 5 25.61 -19.67 3.01
C ASN A 5 25.18 -20.55 1.83
N LEU A 6 25.58 -20.15 0.61
CA LEU A 6 25.31 -20.83 -0.65
C LEU A 6 25.75 -22.31 -0.63
N MET A 7 26.77 -22.65 0.16
CA MET A 7 27.30 -24.03 0.29
C MET A 7 26.28 -25.06 0.76
N ASN A 8 25.17 -24.64 1.39
CA ASN A 8 24.14 -25.55 1.90
C ASN A 8 22.98 -25.78 0.91
N LEU A 9 22.92 -25.02 -0.19
CA LEU A 9 21.88 -25.18 -1.22
C LEU A 9 22.23 -26.30 -2.21
N ASP A 10 23.52 -26.48 -2.52
CA ASP A 10 24.00 -27.49 -3.48
C ASP A 10 23.80 -28.94 -3.02
N LEU A 11 23.53 -29.14 -1.72
CA LEU A 11 23.25 -30.44 -1.11
C LEU A 11 21.76 -30.82 -1.13
N LEU A 12 20.89 -29.91 -1.58
CA LEU A 12 19.44 -30.13 -1.62
C LEU A 12 19.02 -30.79 -2.93
N THR A 13 18.05 -31.71 -2.85
CA THR A 13 17.39 -32.23 -4.06
C THR A 13 16.60 -31.14 -4.76
N VAL A 14 16.26 -31.36 -6.04
CA VAL A 14 15.42 -30.43 -6.82
C VAL A 14 14.09 -30.14 -6.11
N ASP A 15 13.45 -31.17 -5.55
CA ASP A 15 12.20 -30.99 -4.80
C ASP A 15 12.39 -30.18 -3.52
N GLN A 16 13.50 -30.39 -2.81
CA GLN A 16 13.83 -29.60 -1.62
C GLN A 16 14.10 -28.13 -1.96
N LEU A 17 14.79 -27.87 -3.08
CA LEU A 17 15.03 -26.51 -3.59
C LEU A 17 13.71 -25.85 -3.97
N ARG A 18 12.85 -26.54 -4.72
CA ARG A 18 11.53 -26.05 -5.11
C ARG A 18 10.69 -25.68 -3.90
N ASN A 19 10.57 -26.59 -2.93
CA ASN A 19 9.82 -26.35 -1.70
C ASN A 19 10.38 -25.15 -0.91
N LYS A 20 11.71 -24.97 -0.89
CA LYS A 20 12.36 -23.84 -0.22
C LYS A 20 12.05 -22.52 -0.91
N VAL A 21 12.08 -22.48 -2.25
CA VAL A 21 11.70 -21.30 -3.04
C VAL A 21 10.24 -20.96 -2.83
N GLU A 22 9.33 -21.94 -2.97
CA GLU A 22 7.89 -21.75 -2.77
C GLU A 22 7.58 -21.23 -1.36
N LYS A 23 8.21 -21.82 -0.33
CA LYS A 23 8.05 -21.35 1.05
C LYS A 23 8.54 -19.91 1.24
N THR A 24 9.75 -19.59 0.76
CA THR A 24 10.33 -18.24 0.90
C THR A 24 9.47 -17.21 0.19
N TRP A 25 8.91 -17.57 -0.97
CA TRP A 25 8.03 -16.71 -1.74
C TRP A 25 6.70 -16.44 -1.01
N ILE A 26 6.10 -17.47 -0.42
CA ILE A 26 4.88 -17.32 0.41
C ILE A 26 5.16 -16.42 1.62
N GLU A 27 6.30 -16.61 2.30
CA GLU A 27 6.72 -15.77 3.43
C GLU A 27 6.91 -14.30 3.00
N HIS A 28 7.51 -14.07 1.83
CA HIS A 28 7.69 -12.74 1.25
C HIS A 28 6.36 -12.06 0.93
N ILE A 29 5.44 -12.76 0.27
CA ILE A 29 4.09 -12.25 -0.01
C ILE A 29 3.39 -11.86 1.29
N LYS A 30 3.43 -12.75 2.29
CA LYS A 30 2.79 -12.49 3.59
C LYS A 30 3.40 -11.29 4.29
N LEU A 31 4.72 -11.12 4.23
CA LEU A 31 5.40 -9.96 4.79
C LEU A 31 4.98 -8.66 4.10
N CYS A 32 4.80 -8.68 2.78
CA CYS A 32 4.26 -7.53 2.04
C CYS A 32 2.80 -7.25 2.40
N GLN A 33 1.99 -8.27 2.61
CA GLN A 33 0.59 -8.10 3.04
C GLN A 33 0.48 -7.57 4.48
N ASP A 34 1.38 -7.97 5.38
CA ASP A 34 1.29 -7.64 6.81
C ASP A 34 2.10 -6.39 7.19
N ASN A 35 3.09 -5.97 6.39
CA ASN A 35 3.92 -4.81 6.69
C ASN A 35 4.00 -3.81 5.53
N PHE A 36 3.53 -2.58 5.79
CA PHE A 36 3.44 -1.54 4.77
C PHE A 36 4.79 -1.16 4.15
N MET A 37 5.88 -1.14 4.92
CA MET A 37 7.20 -0.77 4.37
C MET A 37 7.70 -1.83 3.37
N TYR A 38 7.43 -3.10 3.63
CA TYR A 38 7.80 -4.19 2.71
C TYR A 38 6.98 -4.12 1.44
N PHE A 39 5.67 -3.87 1.54
CA PHE A 39 4.83 -3.59 0.39
C PHE A 39 5.38 -2.45 -0.48
N VAL A 40 5.71 -1.30 0.12
CA VAL A 40 6.27 -0.15 -0.62
C VAL A 40 7.56 -0.55 -1.34
N LYS A 41 8.43 -1.32 -0.70
CA LYS A 41 9.69 -1.75 -1.32
C LYS A 41 9.50 -2.73 -2.47
N GLU A 42 8.45 -3.54 -2.43
CA GLU A 42 8.10 -4.45 -3.52
C GLU A 42 7.56 -3.69 -4.74
N VAL A 43 6.59 -2.78 -4.52
CA VAL A 43 5.96 -2.06 -5.63
C VAL A 43 6.72 -0.81 -6.09
N TRP A 44 7.70 -0.36 -5.31
CA TRP A 44 8.61 0.72 -5.65
C TRP A 44 10.07 0.35 -5.31
N PRO A 45 10.71 -0.51 -6.14
CA PRO A 45 12.06 -1.03 -5.87
C PRO A 45 13.12 0.07 -5.75
N GLU A 46 13.02 1.12 -6.57
CA GLU A 46 13.91 2.28 -6.59
C GLU A 46 13.77 3.19 -5.35
N PHE A 47 12.81 2.93 -4.47
CA PHE A 47 12.62 3.75 -3.27
C PHE A 47 13.81 3.61 -2.32
N ILE A 48 14.52 4.72 -2.11
CA ILE A 48 15.65 4.81 -1.18
C ILE A 48 15.18 5.43 0.13
N TYR A 49 15.51 4.77 1.24
CA TYR A 49 15.29 5.30 2.58
C TYR A 49 16.43 4.89 3.51
N ARG A 50 16.62 5.66 4.59
CA ARG A 50 17.51 5.25 5.68
C ARG A 50 16.92 4.03 6.36
N LYS A 51 17.52 2.86 6.13
CA LYS A 51 17.13 1.60 6.77
C LYS A 51 17.89 1.41 8.08
N ALA A 52 17.16 1.36 9.18
CA ALA A 52 17.67 0.96 10.48
C ALA A 52 16.92 -0.28 10.99
N THR A 53 17.64 -1.17 11.67
CA THR A 53 17.06 -2.42 12.22
C THR A 53 16.34 -2.17 13.54
N LYS A 54 16.90 -1.29 14.39
CA LYS A 54 16.32 -0.97 15.69
C LYS A 54 15.28 0.15 15.58
N PRO A 55 14.09 0.00 16.18
CA PRO A 55 13.06 1.04 16.18
C PRO A 55 13.53 2.41 16.67
N SER A 56 14.45 2.44 17.64
CA SER A 56 15.05 3.67 18.19
C SER A 56 15.89 4.46 17.19
N GLU A 57 16.28 3.85 16.07
CA GLU A 57 17.16 4.44 15.05
C GLU A 57 16.44 4.67 13.71
N TRP A 58 15.14 4.37 13.65
CA TRP A 58 14.33 4.49 12.46
C TRP A 58 14.27 5.92 11.93
N GLY A 59 14.42 6.07 10.61
CA GLY A 59 14.12 7.32 9.92
C GLY A 59 12.62 7.54 9.76
N HIS A 60 12.24 8.74 9.31
CA HIS A 60 10.83 9.13 9.16
C HIS A 60 10.00 8.16 8.30
N HIS A 61 10.54 7.62 7.20
CA HIS A 61 9.82 6.66 6.36
C HIS A 61 9.45 5.38 7.14
N GLN A 62 10.36 4.84 7.96
CA GLN A 62 10.09 3.66 8.77
C GLN A 62 9.08 3.95 9.89
N LEU A 63 9.18 5.13 10.51
CA LEU A 63 8.22 5.57 11.52
C LEU A 63 6.81 5.69 10.94
N ILE A 64 6.64 6.40 9.81
CA ILE A 64 5.35 6.55 9.13
C ILE A 64 4.79 5.19 8.72
N ALA A 65 5.60 4.34 8.09
CA ALA A 65 5.14 3.04 7.63
C ALA A 65 4.71 2.11 8.77
N ASN A 66 5.40 2.20 9.92
CA ASN A 66 5.02 1.48 11.12
C ASN A 66 3.67 1.97 11.67
N GLU A 67 3.43 3.29 11.72
CA GLU A 67 2.12 3.82 12.14
C GLU A 67 1.00 3.44 11.17
N PHE A 68 1.23 3.45 9.86
CA PHE A 68 0.27 2.93 8.88
C PHE A 68 -0.04 1.44 9.08
N THR A 69 0.98 0.63 9.36
CA THR A 69 0.81 -0.80 9.65
C THR A 69 -0.08 -0.98 10.89
N LYS A 70 0.23 -0.28 11.99
CA LYS A 70 -0.55 -0.33 13.23
C LYS A 70 -2.02 0.06 13.03
N ILE A 71 -2.29 1.13 12.30
CA ILE A 71 -3.66 1.62 12.07
C ILE A 71 -4.48 0.64 11.23
N SER A 72 -3.83 0.03 10.22
CA SER A 72 -4.45 -1.02 9.43
C SER A 72 -4.91 -2.19 10.30
N ASP A 73 -4.05 -2.63 11.23
CA ASP A 73 -4.33 -3.79 12.08
C ASP A 73 -5.34 -3.48 13.19
N GLN A 74 -5.26 -2.30 13.80
CA GLN A 74 -6.15 -1.88 14.89
C GLN A 74 -7.56 -1.53 14.40
N ARG A 75 -7.77 -1.35 13.07
CA ARG A 75 -9.05 -1.01 12.43
C ARG A 75 -9.75 0.22 13.05
N LYS A 76 -9.05 1.04 13.82
CA LYS A 76 -9.54 2.21 14.55
C LYS A 76 -8.39 3.17 14.80
N GLY A 77 -8.59 4.45 14.54
CA GLY A 77 -7.62 5.50 14.86
C GLY A 77 -7.75 6.74 13.98
N ARG A 78 -7.09 7.82 14.39
CA ARG A 78 -6.83 9.02 13.58
C ARG A 78 -5.33 9.25 13.58
N LEU A 79 -4.73 9.39 12.41
CA LEU A 79 -3.31 9.71 12.28
C LEU A 79 -3.16 11.01 11.53
N ILE A 80 -2.35 11.89 12.11
CA ILE A 80 -1.93 13.14 11.49
C ILE A 80 -0.43 13.04 11.31
N VAL A 81 0.02 13.18 10.06
CA VAL A 81 1.45 13.15 9.69
C VAL A 81 1.86 14.56 9.30
N ASN A 82 2.50 15.28 10.22
CA ASN A 82 3.03 16.62 9.98
C ASN A 82 4.50 16.53 9.57
N MET A 83 4.78 16.86 8.31
CA MET A 83 6.13 16.79 7.74
C MET A 83 6.36 17.85 6.67
N PRO A 84 7.61 18.28 6.45
CA PRO A 84 7.92 19.24 5.39
C PRO A 84 7.63 18.69 3.97
N PRO A 85 7.44 19.57 2.98
CA PRO A 85 7.31 19.16 1.58
C PRO A 85 8.49 18.30 1.11
N ARG A 86 8.27 17.47 0.09
CA ARG A 86 9.29 16.59 -0.54
C ARG A 86 9.88 15.50 0.39
N HIS A 87 9.14 15.08 1.41
CA HIS A 87 9.49 13.96 2.29
C HIS A 87 8.60 12.73 2.08
N THR A 88 8.12 12.53 0.84
CA THR A 88 7.34 11.34 0.42
C THR A 88 5.98 11.15 1.12
N LYS A 89 5.59 12.04 2.05
CA LYS A 89 4.35 11.92 2.85
C LYS A 89 3.11 11.62 2.01
N SER A 90 2.87 12.37 0.95
CA SER A 90 1.66 12.26 0.13
C SER A 90 1.73 11.04 -0.78
N GLU A 91 2.92 10.63 -1.23
CA GLU A 91 3.05 9.40 -2.01
C GLU A 91 2.77 8.16 -1.14
N PHE A 92 3.23 8.15 0.12
CA PHE A 92 2.90 7.09 1.06
C PHE A 92 1.41 7.11 1.42
N ALA A 93 0.90 8.25 1.88
CA ALA A 93 -0.45 8.37 2.43
C ALA A 93 -1.56 8.29 1.38
N SER A 94 -1.36 8.87 0.19
CA SER A 94 -2.41 9.05 -0.84
C SER A 94 -2.31 8.06 -2.00
N VAL A 95 -1.22 7.28 -2.11
CA VAL A 95 -1.03 6.30 -3.20
C VAL A 95 -0.76 4.90 -2.66
N HIS A 96 0.32 4.72 -1.92
CA HIS A 96 0.75 3.38 -1.52
C HIS A 96 -0.15 2.80 -0.42
N PHE A 97 -0.47 3.60 0.61
CA PHE A 97 -1.31 3.18 1.71
C PHE A 97 -2.74 2.78 1.28
N PRO A 98 -3.46 3.58 0.48
CA PRO A 98 -4.76 3.17 -0.04
C PRO A 98 -4.67 1.89 -0.90
N ALA A 99 -3.66 1.77 -1.77
CA ALA A 99 -3.49 0.56 -2.57
C ALA A 99 -3.26 -0.70 -1.71
N TRP A 100 -2.40 -0.58 -0.70
CA TRP A 100 -2.10 -1.66 0.24
C TRP A 100 -3.34 -2.09 1.03
N LEU A 101 -4.10 -1.12 1.56
CA LEU A 101 -5.33 -1.40 2.30
C LEU A 101 -6.41 -2.04 1.43
N ILE A 102 -6.55 -1.62 0.18
CA ILE A 102 -7.48 -2.25 -0.76
C ILE A 102 -7.09 -3.71 -1.01
N GLY A 103 -5.79 -4.00 -1.11
CA GLY A 103 -5.30 -5.37 -1.26
C GLY A 103 -5.65 -6.25 -0.06
N ARG A 104 -5.51 -5.69 1.15
CA ARG A 104 -5.86 -6.38 2.40
C ARG A 104 -7.37 -6.46 2.68
N ASN A 105 -8.15 -5.49 2.19
CA ASN A 105 -9.58 -5.41 2.38
C ASN A 105 -10.27 -4.93 1.09
N PRO A 106 -10.47 -5.82 0.10
CA PRO A 106 -10.92 -5.41 -1.22
C PRO A 106 -12.37 -4.96 -1.28
N LYS A 107 -13.13 -5.09 -0.17
CA LYS A 107 -14.51 -4.61 -0.04
C LYS A 107 -14.61 -3.21 0.59
N MET A 108 -13.49 -2.61 0.96
CA MET A 108 -13.49 -1.33 1.68
C MET A 108 -13.96 -0.15 0.82
N LYS A 109 -14.54 0.84 1.48
CA LYS A 109 -14.90 2.14 0.90
C LYS A 109 -13.89 3.21 1.32
N LEU A 110 -13.23 3.82 0.35
CA LEU A 110 -12.13 4.74 0.56
C LEU A 110 -12.46 6.11 -0.02
N MET A 111 -12.23 7.16 0.78
CA MET A 111 -12.35 8.55 0.35
C MET A 111 -11.01 9.26 0.37
N GLN A 112 -10.62 9.80 -0.78
CA GLN A 112 -9.47 10.68 -0.92
C GLN A 112 -9.97 12.12 -1.07
N ILE A 113 -9.65 12.96 -0.10
CA ILE A 113 -10.06 14.36 -0.05
C ILE A 113 -8.81 15.22 -0.13
N SER A 114 -8.87 16.27 -0.95
CA SER A 114 -7.82 17.29 -1.04
C SER A 114 -8.46 18.65 -1.32
N HIS A 115 -7.78 19.74 -1.00
CA HIS A 115 -8.20 21.10 -1.38
C HIS A 115 -8.33 21.27 -2.90
N ASN A 116 -7.57 20.49 -3.68
CA ASN A 116 -7.65 20.50 -5.14
C ASN A 116 -8.27 19.18 -5.67
N THR A 117 -9.42 19.28 -6.33
CA THR A 117 -10.12 18.14 -6.97
C THR A 117 -9.25 17.42 -8.00
N GLU A 118 -8.45 18.16 -8.76
CA GLU A 118 -7.54 17.57 -9.75
C GLU A 118 -6.45 16.76 -9.07
N LEU A 119 -5.92 17.25 -7.94
CA LEU A 119 -4.92 16.54 -7.13
C LEU A 119 -5.49 15.25 -6.55
N ALA A 120 -6.69 15.29 -5.97
CA ALA A 120 -7.39 14.09 -5.48
C ALA A 120 -7.61 13.06 -6.60
N THR A 121 -8.06 13.51 -7.77
CA THR A 121 -8.27 12.65 -8.95
C THR A 121 -6.95 12.06 -9.48
N ARG A 122 -5.86 12.80 -9.40
CA ARG A 122 -4.52 12.34 -9.77
C ARG A 122 -4.04 11.22 -8.85
N PHE A 123 -4.26 11.35 -7.54
CA PHE A 123 -3.97 10.26 -6.60
C PHE A 123 -4.81 9.01 -6.89
N GLY A 124 -6.11 9.17 -7.13
CA GLY A 124 -6.98 8.06 -7.54
C GLY A 124 -6.49 7.35 -8.80
N SER A 125 -5.97 8.12 -9.77
CA SER A 125 -5.35 7.55 -10.98
C SER A 125 -4.07 6.78 -10.68
N LYS A 126 -3.21 7.28 -9.77
CA LYS A 126 -1.99 6.58 -9.36
C LYS A 126 -2.30 5.26 -8.63
N VAL A 127 -3.24 5.29 -7.70
CA VAL A 127 -3.69 4.08 -6.98
C VAL A 127 -4.22 3.06 -7.97
N ARG A 128 -5.07 3.50 -8.90
CA ARG A 128 -5.61 2.65 -9.98
C ARG A 128 -4.50 1.98 -10.79
N ASN A 129 -3.49 2.75 -11.21
CA ASN A 129 -2.38 2.21 -11.99
C ASN A 129 -1.54 1.20 -11.19
N LEU A 130 -1.34 1.47 -9.89
CA LEU A 130 -0.64 0.56 -8.98
C LEU A 130 -1.40 -0.77 -8.82
N LEU A 131 -2.73 -0.74 -8.66
CA LEU A 131 -3.57 -1.95 -8.62
C LEU A 131 -3.47 -2.81 -9.89
N ALA A 132 -3.16 -2.18 -11.03
CA ALA A 132 -2.99 -2.87 -12.31
C ALA A 132 -1.56 -3.37 -12.55
N SER A 133 -0.62 -3.12 -11.62
CA SER A 133 0.78 -3.51 -11.79
C SER A 133 0.99 -5.01 -11.53
N PRO A 134 1.95 -5.65 -12.20
CA PRO A 134 2.30 -7.05 -11.95
C PRO A 134 2.73 -7.31 -10.50
N GLU A 135 3.50 -6.39 -9.91
CA GLU A 135 4.02 -6.48 -8.53
C GLU A 135 2.86 -6.50 -7.52
N TYR A 136 1.85 -5.65 -7.74
CA TYR A 136 0.64 -5.65 -6.91
C TYR A 136 -0.12 -6.99 -7.02
N GLY A 137 -0.28 -7.50 -8.24
CA GLY A 137 -0.93 -8.79 -8.50
C GLY A 137 -0.19 -9.97 -7.87
N GLN A 138 1.14 -9.92 -7.79
CA GLN A 138 1.93 -10.95 -7.10
C GLN A 138 1.67 -10.97 -5.59
N ILE A 139 1.38 -9.82 -4.99
CA ILE A 139 1.13 -9.69 -3.55
C ILE A 139 -0.33 -10.01 -3.21
N PHE A 140 -1.29 -9.51 -3.99
CA PHE A 140 -2.73 -9.57 -3.64
C PHE A 140 -3.58 -10.45 -4.56
N GLY A 141 -2.97 -11.10 -5.55
CA GLY A 141 -3.64 -12.06 -6.43
C GLY A 141 -4.74 -11.42 -7.25
N ASP A 142 -5.99 -11.84 -6.99
CA ASP A 142 -7.16 -11.46 -7.79
C ASP A 142 -7.76 -10.09 -7.41
N VAL A 143 -7.20 -9.36 -6.44
CA VAL A 143 -7.70 -8.01 -6.11
C VAL A 143 -7.35 -7.04 -7.24
N ARG A 144 -8.35 -6.65 -8.03
CA ARG A 144 -8.18 -5.76 -9.18
C ARG A 144 -9.34 -4.80 -9.36
N LEU A 145 -9.19 -3.89 -10.31
CA LEU A 145 -10.25 -2.98 -10.72
C LEU A 145 -11.37 -3.74 -11.43
N ARG A 146 -12.62 -3.31 -11.24
CA ARG A 146 -13.75 -3.78 -12.04
C ARG A 146 -13.62 -3.27 -13.49
N GLU A 147 -13.91 -4.11 -14.47
CA GLU A 147 -13.65 -3.85 -15.90
C GLU A 147 -14.38 -2.62 -16.47
N ASP A 148 -15.52 -2.25 -15.88
CA ASP A 148 -16.35 -1.10 -16.24
C ASP A 148 -15.99 0.19 -15.47
N ALA A 149 -15.07 0.13 -14.50
CA ALA A 149 -14.68 1.26 -13.67
C ALA A 149 -13.68 2.18 -14.40
N LYS A 150 -14.17 2.98 -15.35
CA LYS A 150 -13.33 3.83 -16.20
C LYS A 150 -13.01 5.21 -15.61
N ALA A 151 -13.78 5.71 -14.65
CA ALA A 151 -13.61 7.07 -14.12
C ALA A 151 -12.39 7.18 -13.18
N LYS A 152 -11.59 8.24 -13.36
CA LYS A 152 -10.35 8.47 -12.59
C LYS A 152 -10.60 8.85 -11.13
N GLY A 153 -11.69 9.55 -10.85
CA GLY A 153 -12.09 10.00 -9.52
C GLY A 153 -13.07 9.08 -8.79
N LYS A 154 -13.60 8.06 -9.47
CA LYS A 154 -14.47 7.05 -8.85
C LYS A 154 -14.31 5.71 -9.56
N TRP A 155 -13.91 4.69 -8.83
CA TRP A 155 -13.79 3.34 -9.37
C TRP A 155 -14.03 2.31 -8.28
N GLU A 156 -14.24 1.06 -8.70
CA GLU A 156 -14.62 -0.04 -7.83
C GLU A 156 -13.68 -1.23 -8.05
N THR A 157 -13.49 -2.02 -7.01
CA THR A 157 -12.76 -3.29 -7.11
C THR A 157 -13.69 -4.39 -7.62
N ASN A 158 -13.13 -5.49 -8.13
CA ASN A 158 -13.86 -6.70 -8.47
C ASN A 158 -14.54 -7.40 -7.26
N HIS A 159 -14.29 -6.92 -6.03
CA HIS A 159 -14.91 -7.42 -4.81
C HIS A 159 -15.97 -6.48 -4.23
N GLY A 160 -16.27 -5.35 -4.88
CA GLY A 160 -17.30 -4.39 -4.46
C GLY A 160 -16.81 -3.30 -3.50
N GLY A 161 -15.49 -3.14 -3.34
CA GLY A 161 -14.90 -1.97 -2.69
C GLY A 161 -14.99 -0.74 -3.59
N GLU A 162 -14.94 0.45 -2.99
CA GLU A 162 -15.13 1.72 -3.68
C GLU A 162 -13.96 2.66 -3.38
N TYR A 163 -13.45 3.35 -4.40
CA TYR A 163 -12.56 4.49 -4.24
C TYR A 163 -13.25 5.74 -4.76
N PHE A 164 -13.27 6.80 -3.96
CA PHE A 164 -13.89 8.07 -4.31
C PHE A 164 -12.93 9.23 -4.00
N ALA A 165 -12.59 10.01 -5.03
CA ALA A 165 -11.75 11.19 -4.92
C ALA A 165 -12.61 12.46 -5.07
N ALA A 166 -12.47 13.40 -4.15
CA ALA A 166 -13.22 14.65 -4.15
C ALA A 166 -12.38 15.84 -3.69
N GLY A 167 -12.72 17.02 -4.19
CA GLY A 167 -12.22 18.30 -3.67
C GLY A 167 -12.97 18.77 -2.43
N VAL A 168 -12.41 19.76 -1.74
CA VAL A 168 -13.12 20.50 -0.68
C VAL A 168 -14.40 21.12 -1.23
N GLY A 169 -15.52 20.91 -0.53
CA GLY A 169 -16.86 21.34 -0.99
C GLY A 169 -17.55 20.37 -1.97
N GLY A 170 -16.89 19.27 -2.36
CA GLY A 170 -17.54 18.19 -3.09
C GLY A 170 -18.65 17.50 -2.26
N ALA A 171 -19.58 16.81 -2.93
CA ALA A 171 -20.65 16.05 -2.28
C ALA A 171 -20.10 14.81 -1.55
N ILE A 172 -19.52 15.05 -0.36
CA ILE A 172 -18.97 14.05 0.56
C ILE A 172 -20.07 13.58 1.54
N THR A 173 -21.04 14.44 1.84
CA THR A 173 -22.14 14.17 2.77
C THR A 173 -23.02 13.01 2.30
N GLY A 174 -23.38 12.11 3.22
CA GLY A 174 -24.23 10.94 2.94
C GLY A 174 -23.49 9.70 2.42
N ARG A 175 -22.16 9.75 2.25
CA ARG A 175 -21.34 8.58 1.91
C ARG A 175 -20.60 8.07 3.15
N GLY A 176 -20.64 6.76 3.40
CA GLY A 176 -19.80 6.11 4.39
C GLY A 176 -18.40 5.81 3.83
N ALA A 177 -17.37 5.89 4.68
CA ALA A 177 -16.00 5.50 4.35
C ALA A 177 -15.43 4.63 5.48
N ASP A 178 -14.73 3.56 5.10
CA ASP A 178 -13.89 2.77 6.00
C ASP A 178 -12.51 3.45 6.19
N LEU A 179 -12.04 4.18 5.18
CA LEU A 179 -10.83 5.00 5.24
C LEU A 179 -11.08 6.37 4.61
N MET A 180 -10.67 7.42 5.31
CA MET A 180 -10.64 8.79 4.81
C MET A 180 -9.20 9.31 4.86
N ILE A 181 -8.68 9.69 3.69
CA ILE A 181 -7.37 10.33 3.54
C ILE A 181 -7.62 11.79 3.20
N ILE A 182 -7.01 12.69 3.98
CA ILE A 182 -7.09 14.13 3.77
C ILE A 182 -5.67 14.63 3.52
N ASP A 183 -5.40 15.14 2.31
CA ASP A 183 -4.08 15.66 1.94
C ASP A 183 -4.09 17.20 1.91
N ASP A 184 -3.08 17.78 2.56
CA ASP A 184 -2.86 19.21 2.79
C ASP A 184 -4.06 19.99 3.41
N PRO A 185 -4.70 19.53 4.51
CA PRO A 185 -5.86 20.18 5.14
C PRO A 185 -5.62 21.61 5.63
#